data_AF-A0AAD4LVI5-F1
#
_entry.id   AF-A0AAD4LVI5-F1
#
_cell.length_a   1.000
_cell.length_b   1.000
_cell.length_c   1.000
_cell.angle_alpha   90.00
_cell.angle_beta   90.00
_cell.angle_gamma   90.00
#
_symmetry.space_group_name_H-M   'P 1'
#
loop_
_entity.id
_entity.type
_entity.pdbx_description
1 polymer ?
#
loop_
_entity_poly.entity_id
_entity_poly.type
_entity_poly.pdbx_seq_one_letter_code
_entity_poly.pdbx_strand_id
1 'polypeptide(L)'
;THELHRGDIPYEAPSVRSVSPNDSLTTAYGPDETNLSDRELSEDAFANKALADLRIYEKREEEERAETRPLIMPRPRRGATNSVDEKAMVDQVMRSLRWHINQLEEQDGIETVLQRRVMARPETPPLANDVDIIMESMM
;
A
#
# COMPACT_ATOMS: atom_id res chain seq x y z
N THR A 1 -19.65 -0.37 -63.00
CA THR A 1 -20.01 0.55 -61.91
C THR A 1 -20.37 -0.30 -60.71
N HIS A 2 -19.48 -0.47 -59.74
CA HIS A 2 -19.72 -1.31 -58.56
C HIS A 2 -20.43 -0.48 -57.50
N GLU A 3 -21.64 -0.89 -57.10
CA GLU A 3 -22.38 -0.29 -56.00
C GLU A 3 -21.76 -0.71 -54.66
N LEU A 4 -21.26 0.27 -53.91
CA LEU A 4 -20.74 0.10 -52.56
C LEU A 4 -21.92 -0.05 -51.59
N HIS A 5 -21.97 -1.16 -50.86
CA HIS A 5 -22.97 -1.37 -49.83
C HIS A 5 -22.63 -0.51 -48.61
N ARG A 6 -23.64 0.14 -48.03
CA ARG A 6 -23.56 1.16 -46.95
C ARG A 6 -23.18 0.56 -45.57
N GLY A 7 -22.28 -0.41 -45.55
CA GLY A 7 -21.76 -1.10 -44.37
C GLY A 7 -20.35 -1.65 -44.53
N ASP A 8 -19.73 -1.49 -45.71
CA ASP A 8 -18.35 -1.92 -45.92
C ASP A 8 -17.40 -0.91 -45.28
N ILE A 9 -16.86 -1.27 -44.13
CA ILE A 9 -15.76 -0.55 -43.50
C ILE A 9 -14.56 -0.67 -44.45
N PRO A 10 -13.91 0.43 -44.88
CA PRO A 10 -12.72 0.33 -45.71
C PRO A 10 -11.68 -0.51 -44.97
N TYR A 11 -11.12 -1.54 -45.63
CA TYR A 11 -10.01 -2.30 -45.08
C TYR A 11 -8.92 -1.32 -44.67
N GLU A 12 -8.67 -1.25 -43.37
CA GLU A 12 -7.60 -0.41 -42.83
C GLU A 12 -6.27 -0.92 -43.39
N ALA A 13 -5.43 0.00 -43.87
CA ALA A 13 -4.13 -0.37 -44.40
C ALA A 13 -3.35 -1.16 -43.33
N PRO A 14 -2.62 -2.24 -43.70
CA PRO A 14 -1.89 -3.05 -42.72
C PRO A 14 -1.01 -2.12 -41.88
N SER A 15 -1.25 -2.08 -40.57
CA SER A 15 -0.43 -1.30 -39.67
C SER A 15 1.00 -1.81 -39.77
N VAL A 16 1.89 -0.96 -40.27
CA VAL A 16 3.33 -1.23 -40.30
C VAL A 16 3.78 -1.18 -38.85
N ARG A 17 3.79 -2.33 -38.17
CA ARG A 17 4.36 -2.43 -36.84
C ARG A 17 5.85 -2.12 -36.95
N SER A 18 6.37 -1.31 -36.02
CA SER A 18 7.80 -1.14 -35.86
C SER A 18 8.46 -2.52 -35.68
N VAL A 19 9.60 -2.72 -36.32
CA VAL A 19 10.40 -3.94 -36.14
C VAL A 19 10.65 -4.13 -34.65
N SER A 20 10.45 -5.34 -34.12
CA SER A 20 10.78 -5.66 -32.73
C SER A 20 12.24 -5.25 -32.46
N PRO A 21 12.57 -4.71 -31.27
CA PRO A 21 13.94 -4.36 -30.94
C PRO A 21 14.87 -5.55 -31.19
N ASN A 22 15.88 -5.36 -32.04
CA ASN A 22 16.93 -6.37 -32.28
C ASN A 22 17.77 -6.66 -31.02
N ASP A 23 17.61 -5.86 -29.97
CA ASP A 23 18.28 -6.00 -28.68
C ASP A 23 17.85 -7.27 -27.92
N SER A 24 16.76 -7.92 -28.35
CA SER A 24 16.29 -9.17 -27.75
C SER A 24 17.08 -10.42 -28.20
N LEU A 25 18.10 -10.28 -29.07
CA LEU A 25 18.93 -11.39 -29.56
C LEU A 25 20.23 -11.57 -28.79
N THR A 26 20.61 -10.61 -27.96
CA THR A 26 21.83 -10.69 -27.14
C THR A 26 21.44 -10.66 -25.67
N THR A 27 21.07 -11.82 -25.12
CA THR A 27 21.06 -12.01 -23.67
C THR A 27 22.51 -11.95 -23.21
N ALA A 28 23.00 -10.75 -22.92
CA ALA A 28 24.27 -10.57 -22.23
C ALA A 28 24.05 -11.05 -20.80
N TYR A 29 24.38 -12.32 -20.55
CA TYR A 29 24.44 -12.82 -19.19
C TYR A 29 25.51 -12.02 -18.44
N GLY A 30 25.16 -11.54 -17.25
CA GLY A 30 26.11 -10.89 -16.36
C GLY A 30 27.25 -11.84 -15.96
N PRO A 31 28.26 -11.34 -15.25
CA PRO A 31 29.28 -12.19 -14.65
C PRO A 31 28.62 -13.29 -13.79
N ASP A 32 29.22 -14.47 -13.77
CA ASP A 32 28.76 -15.59 -12.96
C ASP A 32 28.78 -15.22 -11.47
N GLU A 33 27.61 -15.23 -10.83
CA GLU A 33 27.45 -14.95 -9.40
C GLU A 33 27.52 -16.24 -8.56
N THR A 34 27.87 -17.38 -9.16
CA THR A 34 28.04 -18.64 -8.44
C THR A 34 29.15 -18.52 -7.39
N ASN A 35 28.78 -18.59 -6.13
CA ASN A 35 29.74 -18.47 -5.03
C ASN A 35 30.60 -19.73 -4.93
N LEU A 36 31.93 -19.58 -4.85
CA LEU A 36 32.85 -20.72 -4.81
C LEU A 36 32.64 -21.59 -3.56
N SER A 37 32.19 -20.98 -2.46
CA SER A 37 31.81 -21.68 -1.23
C SER A 37 30.73 -22.73 -1.45
N ASP A 38 29.87 -22.54 -2.45
CA ASP A 38 28.70 -23.37 -2.66
C ASP A 38 29.04 -24.64 -3.45
N ARG A 39 30.19 -24.63 -4.14
CA ARG A 39 30.77 -25.82 -4.78
C ARG A 39 31.40 -26.79 -3.77
N GLU A 40 31.78 -26.31 -2.59
CA GLU A 40 32.42 -27.12 -1.55
C GLU A 40 31.40 -27.79 -0.62
N LEU A 41 30.12 -27.40 -0.69
CA LEU A 41 29.04 -27.95 0.13
C LEU A 41 28.57 -29.31 -0.42
N SER A 42 28.11 -30.17 0.49
CA SER A 42 27.32 -31.34 0.08
C SER A 42 25.97 -30.91 -0.49
N GLU A 43 25.36 -31.75 -1.32
CA GLU A 43 24.06 -31.48 -1.94
C GLU A 43 22.99 -31.12 -0.90
N ASP A 44 22.93 -31.86 0.21
CA ASP A 44 22.01 -31.58 1.31
C ASP A 44 22.29 -30.24 2.00
N ALA A 45 23.57 -29.90 2.21
CA ALA A 45 23.95 -28.65 2.85
C ALA A 45 23.64 -27.44 1.95
N PHE A 46 23.87 -27.58 0.65
CA PHE A 46 23.49 -26.58 -0.34
C PHE A 46 21.98 -26.39 -0.41
N ALA A 47 21.20 -27.48 -0.44
CA ALA A 47 19.75 -27.42 -0.44
C ALA A 47 19.20 -26.71 0.81
N ASN A 48 19.74 -27.02 1.99
CA ASN A 48 19.36 -26.36 3.24
C ASN A 48 19.71 -24.87 3.24
N LYS A 49 20.89 -24.50 2.71
CA LYS A 49 21.29 -23.10 2.55
C LYS A 49 20.33 -22.36 1.61
N ALA A 50 20.02 -22.94 0.46
CA ALA A 50 19.08 -22.35 -0.51
C ALA A 50 17.67 -22.17 0.10
N LEU A 51 17.18 -23.16 0.85
CA LEU A 51 15.90 -23.06 1.55
C LEU A 51 15.90 -21.98 2.65
N ALA A 52 17.01 -21.83 3.37
CA ALA A 52 17.18 -20.78 4.36
C ALA A 52 17.21 -19.39 3.70
N ASP A 53 17.93 -19.23 2.60
CA ASP A 53 17.99 -17.97 1.84
C ASP A 53 16.63 -17.57 1.27
N LEU A 54 15.79 -18.54 0.88
CA LEU A 54 14.42 -18.30 0.42
C LEU A 54 13.47 -17.89 1.56
N ARG A 55 13.86 -18.05 2.84
CA ARG A 55 13.10 -17.65 4.04
C ARG A 55 11.64 -18.13 4.05
N ILE A 56 11.37 -19.28 3.44
CA ILE A 56 10.00 -19.79 3.25
C ILE A 56 9.37 -20.19 4.60
N TYR A 57 10.20 -20.53 5.58
CA TYR A 57 9.77 -20.93 6.92
C TYR A 57 9.75 -19.78 7.92
N GLU A 58 10.15 -18.57 7.50
CA GLU A 58 10.05 -17.37 8.33
C GLU A 58 8.68 -16.74 8.14
N LYS A 59 8.04 -16.37 9.25
CA LYS A 59 6.77 -15.65 9.20
C LYS A 59 6.97 -14.29 8.55
N ARG A 60 6.05 -13.92 7.67
CA ARG A 60 6.04 -12.56 7.13
C ARG A 60 5.58 -11.59 8.21
N GLU A 61 6.03 -10.34 8.10
CA GLU A 61 5.62 -9.26 9.03
C GLU A 61 4.08 -9.10 9.06
N GLU A 62 3.42 -9.33 7.93
CA GLU A 62 1.95 -9.34 7.83
C GLU A 62 1.32 -10.45 8.67
N GLU A 63 1.94 -11.63 8.69
CA GLU A 63 1.48 -12.78 9.48
C GLU A 63 1.71 -12.52 10.97
N GLU A 64 2.84 -11.93 11.35
CA GLU A 64 3.13 -11.54 12.74
C GLU A 64 2.13 -10.48 13.25
N ARG A 65 1.81 -9.49 12.41
CA ARG A 65 0.76 -8.49 12.71
C ARG A 65 -0.61 -9.13 12.85
N ALA A 66 -0.95 -10.08 11.97
CA ALA A 66 -2.21 -10.81 12.02
C ALA A 66 -2.33 -11.70 13.27
N GLU A 67 -1.23 -12.30 13.73
CA GLU A 67 -1.19 -13.09 14.98
C GLU A 67 -1.35 -12.22 16.22
N THR A 68 -0.73 -11.03 16.23
CA THR A 68 -0.83 -10.09 17.35
C THR A 68 -2.25 -9.52 17.49
N ARG A 69 -2.94 -9.31 16.37
CA ARG A 69 -4.30 -8.75 16.35
C ARG A 69 -5.18 -9.52 15.36
N PRO A 70 -5.64 -10.73 15.72
CA PRO A 70 -6.49 -11.52 14.84
C PRO A 70 -7.81 -10.78 14.59
N LEU A 71 -8.11 -10.52 13.31
CA LEU A 71 -9.37 -9.88 12.89
C LEU A 71 -10.58 -10.78 13.16
N ILE A 72 -10.36 -12.10 13.17
CA ILE A 72 -11.38 -13.11 13.43
C ILE A 72 -10.88 -13.93 14.63
N MET A 73 -11.57 -13.80 15.77
CA MET A 73 -11.29 -14.69 16.90
C MET A 73 -11.62 -16.13 16.50
N PRO A 74 -10.83 -17.12 16.95
CA PRO A 74 -11.13 -18.52 16.69
C PRO A 74 -12.54 -18.82 17.19
N ARG A 75 -13.40 -19.29 16.28
CA ARG A 75 -14.78 -19.63 16.61
C ARG A 75 -14.75 -20.67 17.74
N PRO A 76 -15.46 -20.45 18.86
CA PRO A 76 -15.53 -21.46 19.91
C PRO A 76 -16.04 -22.76 19.30
N ARG A 77 -15.33 -23.87 19.60
CA ARG A 77 -15.69 -25.21 19.10
C ARG A 77 -17.17 -25.45 19.40
N ARG A 78 -17.95 -25.85 18.38
CA ARG A 78 -19.37 -26.18 18.54
C ARG A 78 -19.50 -27.20 19.68
N GLY A 79 -20.08 -26.78 20.81
CA GLY A 79 -20.29 -27.63 22.00
C GLY A 79 -19.55 -27.21 23.28
N ALA A 80 -18.62 -26.25 23.24
CA ALA A 80 -17.98 -25.69 24.43
C ALA A 80 -18.46 -24.24 24.67
N THR A 81 -19.74 -24.08 25.00
CA THR A 81 -20.29 -22.79 25.44
C THR A 81 -19.92 -22.55 26.90
N ASN A 82 -18.65 -22.20 27.16
CA ASN A 82 -18.34 -21.52 28.40
C ASN A 82 -18.87 -20.10 28.25
N SER A 83 -19.98 -19.77 28.92
CA SER A 83 -20.61 -18.43 28.86
C SER A 83 -19.65 -17.28 29.22
N VAL A 84 -18.54 -17.62 29.88
CA VAL A 84 -17.44 -16.71 30.22
C VAL A 84 -16.64 -16.29 28.98
N ASP A 85 -16.38 -17.20 28.04
CA ASP A 85 -15.61 -16.92 26.81
C ASP A 85 -16.42 -16.02 25.86
N GLU A 86 -17.73 -16.25 25.78
CA GLU A 86 -18.63 -15.41 24.98
C GLU A 86 -18.73 -13.99 25.54
N LYS A 87 -18.84 -13.85 26.87
CA LYS A 87 -18.84 -12.53 27.53
C LYS A 87 -17.51 -11.80 27.33
N ALA A 88 -16.39 -12.49 27.49
CA ALA A 88 -15.07 -11.90 27.26
C ALA A 88 -14.89 -11.43 25.82
N MET A 89 -15.37 -12.22 24.84
CA MET A 89 -15.37 -11.83 23.43
C MET A 89 -16.24 -10.60 23.18
N VAL A 90 -17.47 -10.58 23.70
CA VAL A 90 -18.39 -9.43 23.57
C VAL A 90 -17.78 -8.18 24.21
N ASP A 91 -17.21 -8.29 25.41
CA ASP A 91 -16.59 -7.17 26.12
C ASP A 91 -15.37 -6.63 25.37
N GLN A 92 -14.58 -7.50 24.72
CA GLN A 92 -13.46 -7.09 23.89
C GLN A 92 -13.93 -6.38 22.61
N VAL A 93 -14.97 -6.89 21.95
CA VAL A 93 -15.57 -6.26 20.76
C VAL A 93 -16.17 -4.90 21.12
N MET A 94 -16.89 -4.79 22.23
CA MET A 94 -17.45 -3.52 22.67
C MET A 94 -16.37 -2.51 23.05
N ARG A 95 -15.25 -2.96 23.66
CA ARG A 95 -14.09 -2.11 23.93
C ARG A 95 -13.43 -1.61 22.64
N SER A 96 -13.21 -2.48 21.67
CA SER A 96 -12.58 -2.09 20.39
C SER A 96 -13.46 -1.13 19.58
N LEU A 97 -14.78 -1.35 19.58
CA LEU A 97 -15.75 -0.45 18.95
C LEU A 97 -15.75 0.93 19.61
N ARG A 98 -15.83 1.00 20.96
CA ARG A 98 -15.78 2.29 21.68
C ARG A 98 -14.48 3.04 21.41
N TRP A 99 -13.36 2.34 21.39
CA TRP A 99 -12.07 2.95 21.07
C TRP A 99 -12.04 3.51 19.64
N HIS A 100 -12.56 2.78 18.65
CA HIS A 100 -12.64 3.26 17.27
C HIS A 100 -13.58 4.47 17.12
N ILE A 101 -14.73 4.46 17.80
CA ILE A 101 -15.66 5.59 17.79
C ILE A 101 -14.97 6.84 18.34
N ASN A 102 -14.28 6.74 19.50
CA ASN A 102 -13.56 7.87 20.07
C ASN A 102 -12.47 8.41 19.13
N GLN A 103 -11.77 7.53 18.41
CA GLN A 103 -10.76 7.93 17.42
C GLN A 103 -11.39 8.68 16.24
N LEU A 104 -12.56 8.26 15.77
CA LEU A 104 -13.29 8.97 14.73
C LEU A 104 -13.78 10.33 15.21
N GLU A 105 -14.32 10.42 16.42
CA GLU A 105 -14.73 11.70 17.02
C GLU A 105 -13.55 12.67 17.20
N GLU A 106 -12.38 12.17 17.58
CA GLU A 106 -11.14 12.95 17.68
C GLU A 106 -10.70 13.47 16.30
N GLN A 107 -10.75 12.62 15.27
CA GLN A 107 -10.43 13.00 13.89
C GLN A 107 -11.38 14.08 13.36
N ASP A 108 -12.70 13.91 13.55
CA ASP A 108 -13.70 14.91 13.17
C ASP A 108 -13.48 16.24 13.91
N GLY A 109 -13.14 16.19 15.20
CA GLY A 109 -12.78 17.36 16.00
C GLY A 109 -11.54 18.09 15.45
N ILE A 110 -10.50 17.35 15.07
CA ILE A 110 -9.30 17.92 14.45
C ILE A 110 -9.65 18.54 13.10
N GLU A 111 -10.41 17.84 12.26
CA GLU A 111 -10.80 18.33 10.93
C GLU A 111 -11.61 19.63 11.04
N THR A 112 -12.61 19.68 11.91
CA THR A 112 -13.42 20.90 12.12
C THR A 112 -12.59 22.07 12.64
N VAL A 113 -11.64 21.84 13.55
CA VAL A 113 -10.70 22.87 14.03
C VAL A 113 -9.79 23.35 12.90
N LEU A 114 -9.26 22.44 12.08
CA LEU A 114 -8.44 22.77 10.92
C LEU A 114 -9.23 23.58 9.88
N GLN A 115 -10.44 23.16 9.52
CA GLN A 115 -11.31 23.89 8.61
C GLN A 115 -11.63 25.29 9.16
N ARG A 116 -11.92 25.40 10.46
CA ARG A 116 -12.14 26.70 11.10
C ARG A 116 -10.89 27.57 11.06
N ARG A 117 -9.70 27.02 11.26
CA ARG A 117 -8.43 27.77 11.18
C ARG A 117 -8.10 28.21 9.76
N VAL A 118 -8.41 27.39 8.76
CA VAL A 118 -8.27 27.74 7.33
C VAL A 118 -9.24 28.85 6.96
N MET A 119 -10.50 28.78 7.40
CA MET A 119 -11.51 29.82 7.17
C MET A 119 -11.30 31.09 8.00
N ALA A 120 -10.66 30.97 9.17
CA ALA A 120 -10.35 32.08 10.07
C ALA A 120 -8.95 32.66 9.85
N ARG A 121 -8.23 32.27 8.78
CA ARG A 121 -7.10 33.04 8.29
C ARG A 121 -7.67 34.15 7.39
N PRO A 122 -7.84 35.39 7.87
CA PRO A 122 -8.01 36.49 6.95
C PRO A 122 -6.72 36.59 6.13
N GLU A 123 -6.81 36.18 4.87
CA GLU A 123 -5.99 36.72 3.80
C GLU A 123 -6.40 38.20 3.61
N THR A 124 -6.18 39.03 4.63
CA THR A 124 -5.95 40.45 4.38
C THR A 124 -4.46 40.52 4.04
N PRO A 125 -4.07 40.61 2.75
CA PRO A 125 -2.78 41.23 2.49
C PRO A 125 -2.82 42.58 3.23
N PRO A 126 -1.76 42.98 3.96
CA PRO A 126 -1.71 44.35 4.42
C PRO A 126 -1.85 45.20 3.15
N LEU A 127 -2.96 45.92 3.02
CA LEU A 127 -3.13 46.92 1.99
C LEU A 127 -2.23 48.10 2.39
N ALA A 128 -0.92 47.86 2.37
CA ALA A 128 0.09 48.85 2.63
C ALA A 128 0.24 49.66 1.34
N ASN A 129 -0.73 50.53 1.10
CA ASN A 129 -0.56 51.64 0.17
C ASN A 129 0.27 52.77 0.81
N ASP A 130 0.72 52.59 2.05
CA ASP A 130 1.51 53.57 2.78
C ASP A 130 2.88 52.96 3.12
N VAL A 131 3.89 53.39 2.35
CA VAL A 131 5.28 52.95 2.49
C VAL A 131 5.85 53.39 3.84
N ASP A 132 5.33 54.48 4.40
CA ASP A 132 5.78 55.05 5.66
C ASP A 132 5.47 54.13 6.85
N ILE A 133 4.34 53.42 6.83
CA ILE A 133 3.95 52.47 7.90
C ILE A 133 4.84 51.21 7.85
N ILE A 134 5.26 50.78 6.66
CA ILE A 134 6.19 49.65 6.51
C ILE A 134 7.55 50.03 7.12
N MET A 135 8.04 51.24 6.83
CA MET A 135 9.33 51.71 7.35
C MET A 135 9.33 51.88 8.87
N GLU A 136 8.22 52.31 9.48
CA GLU A 136 8.11 52.46 10.94
C GLU A 136 8.15 51.11 11.66
N SER A 137 7.68 50.03 11.03
CA SER A 137 7.68 48.68 11.61
C SER A 137 9.04 47.96 11.61
N MET A 138 10.04 48.48 10.88
CA MET A 138 11.37 47.87 10.74
C MET A 138 12.45 48.49 11.64
N MET A 139 12.16 49.58 12.35
CA MET A 139 13.02 50.15 13.41
C MET A 139 12.56 49.71 14.80
#